data_AF-A0A918ZSG3-F1
#
_entry.id   AF-A0A918ZSG3-F1
#
_cell.length_a   1.000
_cell.length_b   1.000
_cell.length_c   1.000
_cell.angle_alpha   90.00
_cell.angle_beta   90.00
_cell.angle_gamma   90.00
#
_symmetry.space_group_name_H-M   'P 1'
#
loop_
_entity.id
_entity.type
_entity.pdbx_description
1 polymer ?
#
loop_
_entity_poly.entity_id
_entity_poly.type
_entity_poly.pdbx_seq_one_letter_code
_entity_poly.pdbx_strand_id
1 'polypeptide(L)'
;MRDGFGGRVGSQVRTMSKVGPVVGDDWWMLSEEYLDYLGALSAEVTDLGIPEAQAVLRDATESAVGKVAYATLLPLLPLALAALAYRREGWHLPFETDYLPRALVTGFESAGPRVQAYGPERRPDAAAELSSGPVTVVRPENPRPLDTDSEAVLERDAQALLDPARDEPASANKLSRDMNRQVLLFTFRATRGVDVSDQQLRHLQLASRFGAATFQTSRAEGVYDSHYTGATRWLTAVNLTLITGVREDLTPLVLTDLSLIADGSVFTPYHRALHDYLRAQDARPAMDRALVRYDDAVRQGLLPPPAILLSQLVEGDEESFNLALLDALETHRDHYRVADRADDPDAAISLDILALNCHARRRGWAVRVSSPYLPPRLLEAAQSF
;
A
#
# COMPACT_ATOMS: atom_id res chain seq x y z
N MET A 1 -30.45 32.28 -29.10
CA MET A 1 -30.24 30.90 -28.60
C MET A 1 -31.35 29.94 -29.04
N ARG A 2 -32.63 30.35 -29.06
CA ARG A 2 -33.75 29.50 -29.47
C ARG A 2 -33.74 29.09 -30.95
N ASP A 3 -33.52 30.03 -31.85
CA ASP A 3 -33.55 29.76 -33.29
C ASP A 3 -32.48 28.75 -33.70
N GLY A 4 -32.90 27.67 -34.35
CA GLY A 4 -32.01 26.65 -34.89
C GLY A 4 -31.45 25.64 -33.88
N PHE A 5 -31.94 25.58 -32.63
CA PHE A 5 -31.49 24.62 -31.62
C PHE A 5 -31.48 23.16 -32.13
N GLY A 6 -32.62 22.67 -32.63
CA GLY A 6 -32.72 21.31 -33.17
C GLY A 6 -31.80 21.06 -34.39
N GLY A 7 -31.52 22.10 -35.18
CA GLY A 7 -30.58 22.01 -36.30
C GLY A 7 -29.12 21.90 -35.84
N ARG A 8 -28.75 22.63 -34.79
CA ARG A 8 -27.39 22.59 -34.20
C ARG A 8 -27.13 21.27 -33.49
N VAL A 9 -27.99 20.87 -32.55
CA VAL A 9 -27.85 19.59 -31.83
C VAL A 9 -27.86 18.41 -32.81
N GLY A 10 -28.77 18.42 -33.79
CA GLY A 10 -28.83 17.39 -34.83
C GLY A 10 -27.62 17.38 -35.79
N SER A 11 -26.89 18.50 -35.91
CA SER A 11 -25.61 18.55 -36.65
C SER A 11 -24.45 18.08 -35.79
N GLN A 12 -24.44 18.40 -34.49
CA GLN A 12 -23.45 18.01 -33.52
C GLN A 12 -23.42 16.50 -33.34
N VAL A 13 -24.57 15.89 -33.06
CA VAL A 13 -24.73 14.42 -32.92
C VAL A 13 -24.29 13.68 -34.20
N ARG A 14 -24.61 14.22 -35.39
CA ARG A 14 -24.17 13.67 -36.68
C ARG A 14 -22.68 13.83 -36.96
N THR A 15 -22.04 14.83 -36.37
CA THR A 15 -20.60 15.05 -36.50
C THR A 15 -19.85 14.11 -35.54
N MET A 16 -20.31 14.00 -34.30
CA MET A 16 -19.74 13.14 -33.26
C MET A 16 -19.79 11.67 -33.66
N SER A 17 -20.91 11.20 -34.22
CA SER A 17 -21.08 9.82 -34.73
C SER A 17 -20.24 9.47 -35.97
N LYS A 18 -19.64 10.45 -36.67
CA LYS A 18 -18.76 10.20 -37.83
C LYS A 18 -17.30 9.95 -37.44
N VAL A 19 -16.87 10.39 -36.25
CA VAL A 19 -15.47 10.34 -35.80
C VAL A 19 -15.16 9.07 -35.01
N GLY A 20 -16.18 8.31 -34.60
CA GLY A 20 -16.06 7.06 -33.86
C GLY A 20 -17.21 6.88 -32.86
N PRO A 21 -17.11 5.94 -31.91
CA PRO A 21 -18.03 5.84 -30.78
C PRO A 21 -18.02 7.14 -29.95
N VAL A 22 -19.20 7.63 -29.57
CA VAL A 22 -19.38 8.86 -28.77
C VAL A 22 -18.86 8.62 -27.34
N VAL A 23 -17.89 9.41 -26.87
CA VAL A 23 -17.22 9.23 -25.56
C VAL A 23 -17.88 10.03 -24.43
N GLY A 24 -17.46 9.85 -23.18
CA GLY A 24 -18.09 10.49 -22.01
C GLY A 24 -18.14 12.03 -22.07
N ASP A 25 -17.09 12.68 -22.60
CA ASP A 25 -17.04 14.14 -22.74
C ASP A 25 -17.99 14.66 -23.82
N ASP A 26 -18.18 13.89 -24.89
CA ASP A 26 -19.13 14.18 -25.97
C ASP A 26 -20.57 14.19 -25.45
N TRP A 27 -20.92 13.20 -24.62
CA TRP A 27 -22.24 13.15 -23.96
C TRP A 27 -22.46 14.27 -22.95
N TRP A 28 -21.41 14.69 -22.25
CA TRP A 28 -21.48 15.84 -21.35
C TRP A 28 -21.77 17.14 -22.10
N MET A 29 -21.05 17.42 -23.19
CA MET A 29 -21.27 18.61 -24.02
C MET A 29 -22.71 18.68 -24.55
N LEU A 30 -23.29 17.54 -24.98
CA LEU A 30 -24.69 17.48 -25.39
C LEU A 30 -25.64 17.79 -24.22
N SER A 31 -25.40 17.22 -23.04
CA SER A 31 -26.24 17.48 -21.86
C SER A 31 -26.24 18.96 -21.46
N GLU A 32 -25.11 19.64 -21.54
CA GLU A 32 -25.02 21.07 -21.23
C GLU A 32 -25.79 21.92 -22.24
N GLU A 33 -25.72 21.60 -23.54
CA GLU A 33 -26.50 22.33 -24.55
C GLU A 33 -28.01 22.20 -24.34
N TYR A 34 -28.51 21.02 -23.93
CA TYR A 34 -29.91 20.85 -23.58
C TYR A 34 -30.29 21.64 -22.31
N LEU A 35 -29.42 21.69 -21.30
CA LEU A 35 -29.65 22.44 -20.06
C LEU A 35 -29.61 23.96 -20.28
N ASP A 36 -28.70 24.46 -21.12
CA ASP A 36 -28.67 25.86 -21.54
C ASP A 36 -29.95 26.25 -22.28
N TYR A 37 -30.47 25.36 -23.12
CA TYR A 37 -31.75 25.58 -23.80
C TYR A 37 -32.94 25.62 -22.82
N LEU A 38 -32.96 24.73 -21.82
CA LEU A 38 -33.95 24.79 -20.73
C LEU A 38 -33.83 26.07 -19.91
N GLY A 39 -32.59 26.51 -19.63
CA GLY A 39 -32.33 27.79 -18.98
C GLY A 39 -32.94 28.95 -19.75
N ALA A 40 -32.72 28.98 -21.07
CA ALA A 40 -33.30 30.00 -21.95
C ALA A 40 -34.84 29.92 -21.99
N LEU A 41 -35.43 28.72 -22.04
CA LEU A 41 -36.90 28.54 -21.98
C LEU A 41 -37.49 29.01 -20.65
N SER A 42 -36.79 28.80 -19.54
CA SER A 42 -37.27 29.15 -18.19
C SER A 42 -37.40 30.67 -17.99
N ALA A 43 -36.65 31.45 -18.76
CA ALA A 43 -36.75 32.92 -18.76
C ALA A 43 -38.06 33.42 -19.38
N GLU A 44 -38.69 32.63 -20.26
CA GLU A 44 -39.95 32.98 -20.94
C GLU A 44 -41.15 32.28 -20.29
N VAL A 45 -40.97 31.04 -19.84
CA VAL A 45 -42.00 30.20 -19.22
C VAL A 45 -41.43 29.64 -17.92
N THR A 46 -41.68 30.36 -16.82
CA THR A 46 -41.04 30.10 -15.52
C THR A 46 -41.36 28.72 -14.95
N ASP A 47 -42.51 28.15 -15.27
CA ASP A 47 -42.92 26.82 -14.78
C ASP A 47 -42.45 25.66 -15.68
N LEU A 48 -41.89 25.96 -16.87
CA LEU A 48 -41.47 24.98 -17.88
C LEU A 48 -42.53 23.90 -18.18
N GLY A 49 -43.82 24.21 -17.98
CA GLY A 49 -44.92 23.25 -18.09
C GLY A 49 -45.30 22.86 -19.52
N ILE A 50 -44.51 23.26 -20.52
CA ILE A 50 -44.78 23.04 -21.93
C ILE A 50 -44.20 21.70 -22.41
N PRO A 51 -44.85 21.02 -23.38
CA PRO A 51 -44.35 19.75 -23.94
C PRO A 51 -42.91 19.82 -24.46
N GLU A 52 -42.50 20.98 -24.98
CA GLU A 52 -41.15 21.22 -25.49
C GLU A 52 -40.10 21.12 -24.37
N ALA A 53 -40.34 21.75 -23.21
CA ALA A 53 -39.42 21.70 -22.08
C ALA A 53 -39.31 20.29 -21.48
N GLN A 54 -40.43 19.53 -21.46
CA GLN A 54 -40.41 18.13 -21.02
C GLN A 54 -39.61 17.22 -21.96
N ALA A 55 -39.72 17.44 -23.28
CA ALA A 55 -38.92 16.69 -24.26
C ALA A 55 -37.42 17.00 -24.12
N VAL A 56 -37.07 18.28 -24.01
CA VAL A 56 -35.67 18.72 -23.85
C VAL A 56 -35.06 18.21 -22.55
N LEU A 57 -35.81 18.20 -21.44
CA LEU A 57 -35.35 17.65 -20.17
C LEU A 57 -35.12 16.14 -20.24
N ARG A 58 -35.97 15.41 -20.96
CA ARG A 58 -35.78 13.98 -21.21
C ARG A 58 -34.51 13.74 -22.01
N ASP A 59 -34.30 14.47 -23.10
CA ASP A 59 -33.10 14.33 -23.95
C ASP A 59 -31.82 14.72 -23.21
N ALA A 60 -31.88 15.75 -22.34
CA ALA A 60 -30.78 16.11 -21.43
C ALA A 60 -30.44 14.97 -20.47
N THR A 61 -31.48 14.33 -19.91
CA THR A 61 -31.34 13.20 -19.00
C THR A 61 -30.77 11.98 -19.71
N GLU A 62 -31.26 11.65 -20.91
CA GLU A 62 -30.76 10.55 -21.72
C GLU A 62 -29.29 10.77 -22.13
N SER A 63 -28.91 12.01 -22.46
CA SER A 63 -27.51 12.37 -22.76
C SER A 63 -26.60 12.26 -21.53
N ALA A 64 -27.08 12.72 -20.37
CA ALA A 64 -26.37 12.55 -19.09
C ALA A 64 -26.25 11.06 -18.69
N VAL A 65 -27.27 10.25 -18.97
CA VAL A 65 -27.21 8.80 -18.81
C VAL A 65 -26.21 8.17 -19.78
N GLY A 66 -26.09 8.66 -21.02
CA GLY A 66 -25.05 8.26 -21.97
C GLY A 66 -23.63 8.48 -21.41
N LYS A 67 -23.39 9.63 -20.75
CA LYS A 67 -22.15 9.90 -19.99
C LYS A 67 -21.95 8.89 -18.87
N VAL A 68 -22.98 8.62 -18.07
CA VAL A 68 -22.91 7.67 -16.94
C VAL A 68 -22.69 6.23 -17.41
N ALA A 69 -23.35 5.81 -18.49
CA ALA A 69 -23.22 4.47 -19.07
C ALA A 69 -21.82 4.21 -19.65
N TYR A 70 -21.15 5.24 -20.18
CA TYR A 70 -19.74 5.16 -20.55
C TYR A 70 -18.78 5.35 -19.37
N ALA A 71 -19.23 5.98 -18.27
CA ALA A 71 -18.40 6.22 -17.10
C ALA A 71 -18.41 5.08 -16.08
N THR A 72 -19.49 4.29 -15.91
CA THR A 72 -19.51 3.06 -15.10
C THR A 72 -20.81 2.26 -15.32
N LEU A 73 -20.71 0.97 -15.65
CA LEU A 73 -21.85 0.02 -15.64
C LEU A 73 -22.39 -0.29 -14.22
N LEU A 74 -21.75 0.27 -13.18
CA LEU A 74 -22.09 0.07 -11.78
C LEU A 74 -22.68 1.36 -11.20
N PRO A 75 -23.85 1.32 -10.54
CA PRO A 75 -24.41 2.50 -9.89
C PRO A 75 -23.63 2.80 -8.60
N LEU A 76 -22.47 3.46 -8.72
CA LEU A 76 -21.50 3.65 -7.64
C LEU A 76 -22.10 4.30 -6.39
N LEU A 77 -22.96 5.32 -6.55
CA LEU A 77 -23.59 5.99 -5.42
C LEU A 77 -24.61 5.08 -4.70
N PRO A 78 -25.58 4.44 -5.39
CA PRO A 78 -26.43 3.41 -4.78
C PRO A 78 -25.65 2.28 -4.12
N LEU A 79 -24.55 1.81 -4.74
CA LEU A 79 -23.66 0.81 -4.16
C LEU A 79 -23.00 1.28 -2.87
N ALA A 80 -22.45 2.49 -2.86
CA ALA A 80 -21.80 3.06 -1.67
C ALA A 80 -22.79 3.22 -0.52
N LEU A 81 -24.00 3.71 -0.80
CA LEU A 81 -25.06 3.89 0.22
C LEU A 81 -25.59 2.55 0.74
N ALA A 82 -25.84 1.59 -0.15
CA ALA A 82 -26.22 0.23 0.23
C ALA A 82 -25.16 -0.43 1.10
N ALA A 83 -23.89 -0.31 0.72
CA ALA A 83 -22.78 -0.87 1.46
C ALA A 83 -22.58 -0.20 2.82
N LEU A 84 -22.76 1.12 2.91
CA LEU A 84 -22.76 1.86 4.17
C LEU A 84 -23.89 1.39 5.09
N ALA A 85 -25.12 1.32 4.56
CA ALA A 85 -26.29 0.87 5.30
C ALA A 85 -26.10 -0.56 5.84
N TYR A 86 -25.59 -1.48 5.01
CA TYR A 86 -25.35 -2.85 5.43
C TYR A 86 -24.18 -2.97 6.43
N ARG A 87 -22.99 -2.48 6.06
CA ARG A 87 -21.75 -2.74 6.81
C ARG A 87 -21.58 -1.87 8.05
N ARG A 88 -22.12 -0.65 8.03
CA ARG A 88 -21.97 0.30 9.16
C ARG A 88 -23.21 0.35 10.04
N GLU A 89 -24.40 0.37 9.43
CA GLU A 89 -25.67 0.53 10.16
C GLU A 89 -26.38 -0.81 10.44
N GLY A 90 -25.92 -1.92 9.84
CA GLY A 90 -26.53 -3.25 10.00
C GLY A 90 -27.87 -3.41 9.28
N TRP A 91 -28.17 -2.55 8.31
CA TRP A 91 -29.45 -2.57 7.59
C TRP A 91 -29.41 -3.57 6.44
N HIS A 92 -30.27 -4.58 6.51
CA HIS A 92 -30.45 -5.53 5.42
C HIS A 92 -31.34 -4.93 4.33
N LEU A 93 -30.90 -5.02 3.07
CA LEU A 93 -31.74 -4.65 1.94
C LEU A 93 -32.86 -5.71 1.78
N PRO A 94 -34.13 -5.31 1.67
CA PRO A 94 -35.25 -6.26 1.57
C PRO A 94 -35.45 -6.82 0.15
N PHE A 95 -34.51 -6.57 -0.76
CA PHE A 95 -34.60 -6.99 -2.17
C PHE A 95 -33.21 -7.34 -2.71
N GLU A 96 -33.19 -8.20 -3.72
CA GLU A 96 -31.99 -8.54 -4.50
C GLU A 96 -32.07 -7.87 -5.87
N THR A 97 -30.95 -7.36 -6.37
CA THR A 97 -30.85 -6.74 -7.68
C THR A 97 -29.45 -6.89 -8.24
N ASP A 98 -29.34 -7.19 -9.53
CA ASP A 98 -28.05 -7.33 -10.23
C ASP A 98 -27.28 -6.02 -10.30
N TYR A 99 -27.96 -4.89 -10.07
CA TYR A 99 -27.36 -3.56 -9.98
C TYR A 99 -26.68 -3.29 -8.63
N LEU A 100 -26.92 -4.12 -7.61
CA LEU A 100 -26.25 -4.06 -6.30
C LEU A 100 -25.66 -5.44 -5.97
N PRO A 101 -24.60 -5.88 -6.66
CA PRO A 101 -24.00 -7.18 -6.42
C PRO A 101 -23.72 -7.38 -4.93
N ARG A 102 -24.23 -8.49 -4.37
CA ARG A 102 -24.19 -8.79 -2.94
C ARG A 102 -22.82 -8.55 -2.35
N ALA A 103 -21.76 -9.08 -2.96
CA ALA A 103 -20.39 -8.94 -2.47
C ALA A 103 -19.91 -7.47 -2.37
N LEU A 104 -20.37 -6.58 -3.26
CA LEU A 104 -20.02 -5.15 -3.18
C LEU A 104 -20.76 -4.44 -2.03
N VAL A 105 -21.98 -4.88 -1.72
CA VAL A 105 -22.80 -4.35 -0.62
C VAL A 105 -22.37 -4.94 0.73
N THR A 106 -22.35 -6.26 0.86
CA THR A 106 -22.09 -6.97 2.11
C THR A 106 -20.60 -7.07 2.44
N GLY A 107 -19.73 -6.86 1.44
CA GLY A 107 -18.32 -7.23 1.50
C GLY A 107 -18.12 -8.63 0.90
N PHE A 108 -16.89 -8.89 0.46
CA PHE A 108 -16.47 -10.23 0.04
C PHE A 108 -16.27 -11.09 1.28
N GLU A 109 -16.88 -12.28 1.30
CA GLU A 109 -16.65 -13.24 2.37
C GLU A 109 -15.16 -13.61 2.39
N SER A 110 -14.51 -13.35 3.52
CA SER A 110 -13.17 -13.85 3.80
C SER A 110 -13.26 -14.82 4.96
N ALA A 111 -12.39 -15.83 4.98
CA ALA A 111 -12.32 -16.80 6.07
C ALA A 111 -11.78 -16.21 7.39
N GLY A 112 -11.65 -14.88 7.48
CA GLY A 112 -11.00 -14.19 8.59
C GLY A 112 -9.48 -14.42 8.63
N PRO A 113 -8.79 -13.78 9.60
CA PRO A 113 -7.37 -14.02 9.82
C PRO A 113 -7.12 -15.48 10.21
N ARG A 114 -5.97 -16.02 9.83
CA ARG A 114 -5.53 -17.36 10.23
C ARG A 114 -5.19 -17.43 11.73
N VAL A 115 -4.82 -16.29 12.32
CA VAL A 115 -4.54 -16.16 13.75
C VAL A 115 -4.75 -14.71 14.21
N GLN A 116 -5.19 -14.52 15.45
CA GLN A 116 -5.31 -13.19 16.04
C GLN A 116 -3.98 -12.72 16.66
N ALA A 117 -3.94 -11.44 17.05
CA ALA A 117 -2.79 -10.89 17.75
C ALA A 117 -2.48 -11.67 19.04
N TYR A 118 -1.19 -11.94 19.28
CA TYR A 118 -0.69 -12.78 20.38
C TYR A 118 -1.08 -14.26 20.33
N GLY A 119 -1.53 -14.76 19.17
CA GLY A 119 -1.67 -16.19 18.91
C GLY A 119 -2.98 -16.91 19.27
N PRO A 120 -4.04 -16.28 19.86
CA PRO A 120 -5.28 -16.99 20.11
C PRO A 120 -6.07 -17.25 18.82
N GLU A 121 -7.04 -18.16 18.92
CA GLU A 121 -8.02 -18.46 17.85
C GLU A 121 -7.39 -18.87 16.51
N ARG A 122 -6.31 -19.67 16.55
CA ARG A 122 -5.71 -20.25 15.34
C ARG A 122 -6.75 -21.03 14.55
N ARG A 123 -6.87 -20.72 13.26
CA ARG A 123 -7.80 -21.42 12.38
C ARG A 123 -7.32 -22.87 12.17
N PRO A 124 -8.13 -23.90 12.50
CA PRO A 124 -7.66 -25.29 12.49
C PRO A 124 -7.23 -25.79 11.11
N ASP A 125 -7.90 -25.34 10.05
CA ASP A 125 -7.55 -25.64 8.66
C ASP A 125 -6.17 -25.07 8.27
N ALA A 126 -5.89 -23.83 8.65
CA ALA A 126 -4.62 -23.17 8.35
C ALA A 126 -3.45 -23.78 9.15
N ALA A 127 -3.69 -24.13 10.41
CA ALA A 127 -2.69 -24.85 11.22
C ALA A 127 -2.40 -26.25 10.68
N ALA A 128 -3.43 -26.96 10.19
CA ALA A 128 -3.27 -28.26 9.55
C ALA A 128 -2.49 -28.15 8.23
N GLU A 129 -2.79 -27.13 7.40
CA GLU A 129 -2.07 -26.86 6.16
C GLU A 129 -0.57 -26.61 6.44
N LEU A 130 -0.25 -25.71 7.39
CA LEU A 130 1.13 -25.40 7.77
C LEU A 130 1.88 -26.61 8.36
N SER A 131 1.16 -27.51 9.03
CA SER A 131 1.73 -28.75 9.58
C SER A 131 2.02 -29.78 8.49
N SER A 132 1.30 -29.73 7.35
CA SER A 132 1.50 -30.64 6.22
C SER A 132 2.73 -30.31 5.38
N GLY A 133 3.20 -29.06 5.42
CA GLY A 133 4.39 -28.63 4.73
C GLY A 133 4.45 -27.10 4.54
N PRO A 134 5.48 -26.60 3.82
CA PRO A 134 5.59 -25.18 3.52
C PRO A 134 4.42 -24.68 2.67
N VAL A 135 3.83 -23.55 3.06
CA VAL A 135 2.72 -22.91 2.34
C VAL A 135 3.26 -21.83 1.41
N THR A 136 2.78 -21.78 0.17
CA THR A 136 3.28 -20.83 -0.84
C THR A 136 2.35 -19.64 -1.02
N VAL A 137 2.86 -18.41 -0.88
CA VAL A 137 2.15 -17.18 -1.24
C VAL A 137 2.70 -16.62 -2.55
N VAL A 138 1.85 -16.55 -3.57
CA VAL A 138 2.23 -16.10 -4.91
C VAL A 138 2.21 -14.57 -4.99
N ARG A 139 3.27 -13.99 -5.56
CA ARG A 139 3.33 -12.60 -6.01
C ARG A 139 2.78 -12.52 -7.44
N PRO A 140 1.80 -11.64 -7.74
CA PRO A 140 1.33 -11.41 -9.09
C PRO A 140 2.48 -11.00 -10.02
N GLU A 141 2.43 -11.45 -11.27
CA GLU A 141 3.19 -10.81 -12.35
C GLU A 141 2.64 -9.39 -12.45
N ASN A 142 3.41 -8.33 -12.14
CA ASN A 142 3.16 -6.92 -12.52
C ASN A 142 3.95 -5.81 -11.78
N PRO A 143 5.00 -6.01 -10.95
CA PRO A 143 5.74 -4.83 -10.52
C PRO A 143 6.52 -4.29 -11.72
N ARG A 144 6.16 -3.10 -12.20
CA ARG A 144 6.78 -2.48 -13.37
C ARG A 144 8.26 -2.22 -13.04
N PRO A 145 9.21 -2.80 -13.79
CA PRO A 145 10.61 -2.59 -13.50
C PRO A 145 10.97 -1.12 -13.74
N LEU A 146 11.93 -0.59 -12.98
CA LEU A 146 12.52 0.71 -13.26
C LEU A 146 13.08 0.72 -14.68
N ASP A 147 13.01 1.88 -15.33
CA ASP A 147 13.68 2.10 -16.60
C ASP A 147 15.20 1.85 -16.44
N THR A 148 15.81 1.29 -17.48
CA THR A 148 17.21 0.84 -17.43
C THR A 148 18.18 2.00 -17.16
N ASP A 149 17.85 3.22 -17.60
CA ASP A 149 18.71 4.39 -17.41
C ASP A 149 18.71 4.84 -15.94
N SER A 150 17.54 4.94 -15.32
CA SER A 150 17.41 5.26 -13.89
C SER A 150 18.07 4.19 -13.02
N GLU A 151 17.94 2.91 -13.38
CA GLU A 151 18.65 1.84 -12.68
C GLU A 151 20.17 1.99 -12.81
N ALA A 152 20.68 2.26 -14.02
CA ALA A 152 22.10 2.47 -14.26
C ALA A 152 22.63 3.72 -13.51
N VAL A 153 21.81 4.75 -13.31
CA VAL A 153 22.15 5.89 -12.45
C VAL A 153 22.27 5.44 -10.99
N LEU A 154 21.26 4.75 -10.46
CA LEU A 154 21.28 4.25 -9.08
C LEU A 154 22.43 3.28 -8.83
N GLU A 155 22.77 2.44 -9.82
CA GLU A 155 23.90 1.51 -9.74
C GLU A 155 25.25 2.23 -9.76
N ARG A 156 25.43 3.23 -10.62
CA ARG A 156 26.65 4.05 -10.61
C ARG A 156 26.80 4.79 -9.28
N ASP A 157 25.72 5.37 -8.77
CA ASP A 157 25.69 6.02 -7.46
C ASP A 157 26.07 5.01 -6.36
N ALA A 158 25.49 3.80 -6.37
CA ALA A 158 25.82 2.73 -5.42
C ALA A 158 27.29 2.30 -5.49
N GLN A 159 27.83 2.15 -6.70
CA GLN A 159 29.22 1.73 -6.89
C GLN A 159 30.21 2.81 -6.43
N ALA A 160 29.91 4.09 -6.67
CA ALA A 160 30.72 5.21 -6.18
C ALA A 160 30.79 5.27 -4.64
N LEU A 161 29.78 4.73 -3.95
CA LEU A 161 29.76 4.67 -2.49
C LEU A 161 30.64 3.56 -1.90
N LEU A 162 31.04 2.58 -2.72
CA LEU A 162 31.97 1.51 -2.34
C LEU A 162 33.44 1.89 -2.59
N ASP A 163 33.71 3.05 -3.19
CA ASP A 163 35.06 3.53 -3.47
C ASP A 163 35.76 3.97 -2.16
N PRO A 164 36.90 3.33 -1.78
CA PRO A 164 37.64 3.65 -0.56
C PRO A 164 38.32 5.03 -0.57
N ALA A 165 38.39 5.73 -1.71
CA ALA A 165 39.02 7.05 -1.82
C ALA A 165 38.15 8.24 -1.35
N ARG A 166 37.05 7.98 -0.63
CA ARG A 166 36.10 9.02 -0.21
C ARG A 166 36.60 9.73 1.07
N ASP A 167 37.06 10.97 0.91
CA ASP A 167 37.79 11.70 1.97
C ASP A 167 36.93 12.55 2.93
N GLU A 168 35.61 12.69 2.72
CA GLU A 168 34.77 13.58 3.55
C GLU A 168 33.79 12.83 4.47
N PRO A 169 33.71 13.17 5.77
CA PRO A 169 32.67 12.67 6.66
C PRO A 169 31.29 13.13 6.12
N ALA A 170 30.43 12.16 5.82
CA ALA A 170 29.12 12.44 5.24
C ALA A 170 28.14 12.95 6.31
N SER A 171 27.40 14.02 6.00
CA SER A 171 26.31 14.52 6.85
C SER A 171 25.16 13.51 6.95
N ALA A 172 24.35 13.61 8.01
CA ALA A 172 23.19 12.74 8.23
C ALA A 172 22.22 12.73 7.03
N ASN A 173 21.96 13.90 6.42
CA ASN A 173 21.14 14.01 5.21
C ASN A 173 21.71 13.17 4.06
N LYS A 174 23.02 13.33 3.77
CA LYS A 174 23.69 12.60 2.68
C LYS A 174 23.62 11.09 2.90
N LEU A 175 23.90 10.63 4.13
CA LEU A 175 23.81 9.22 4.51
C LEU A 175 22.39 8.66 4.36
N SER A 176 21.37 9.42 4.81
CA SER A 176 19.96 9.02 4.68
C SER A 176 19.52 8.89 3.22
N ARG A 177 19.95 9.83 2.36
CA ARG A 177 19.70 9.77 0.92
C ARG A 177 20.39 8.58 0.26
N ASP A 178 21.64 8.33 0.62
CA ASP A 178 22.43 7.22 0.10
C ASP A 178 21.83 5.87 0.53
N MET A 179 21.35 5.74 1.78
CA MET A 179 20.54 4.59 2.24
C MET A 179 19.29 4.40 1.37
N ASN A 180 18.51 5.47 1.15
CA ASN A 180 17.26 5.39 0.39
C ASN A 180 17.48 4.97 -1.08
N ARG A 181 18.56 5.41 -1.71
CA ARG A 181 18.92 4.99 -3.07
C ARG A 181 19.18 3.50 -3.15
N GLN A 182 19.84 2.91 -2.16
CA GLN A 182 20.07 1.47 -2.11
C GLN A 182 18.77 0.69 -1.91
N VAL A 183 17.86 1.20 -1.08
CA VAL A 183 16.52 0.62 -0.88
C VAL A 183 15.75 0.60 -2.20
N LEU A 184 15.67 1.74 -2.89
CA LEU A 184 15.00 1.82 -4.20
C LEU A 184 15.61 0.85 -5.21
N LEU A 185 16.95 0.81 -5.33
CA LEU A 185 17.62 -0.12 -6.24
C LEU A 185 17.30 -1.59 -5.89
N PHE A 186 17.23 -1.91 -4.60
CA PHE A 186 16.88 -3.25 -4.13
C PHE A 186 15.44 -3.64 -4.49
N THR A 187 14.46 -2.79 -4.17
CA THR A 187 13.03 -3.04 -4.45
C THR A 187 12.78 -3.16 -5.94
N PHE A 188 13.39 -2.29 -6.76
CA PHE A 188 13.30 -2.40 -8.22
C PHE A 188 13.92 -3.70 -8.77
N ARG A 189 15.05 -4.17 -8.24
CA ARG A 189 15.62 -5.44 -8.69
C ARG A 189 14.80 -6.65 -8.23
N ALA A 190 14.10 -6.54 -7.11
CA ALA A 190 13.16 -7.57 -6.66
C ALA A 190 11.98 -7.77 -7.64
N THR A 191 11.69 -6.80 -8.53
CA THR A 191 10.69 -6.98 -9.60
C THR A 191 11.09 -8.03 -10.64
N ARG A 192 12.39 -8.21 -10.88
CA ARG A 192 12.93 -9.03 -11.99
C ARG A 192 13.22 -10.49 -11.62
N GLY A 193 13.25 -10.79 -10.33
CA GLY A 193 13.65 -12.10 -9.83
C GLY A 193 13.03 -12.41 -8.48
N VAL A 194 13.08 -13.68 -8.11
CA VAL A 194 12.60 -14.19 -6.82
C VAL A 194 13.69 -14.22 -5.75
N ASP A 195 14.94 -14.00 -6.13
CA ASP A 195 16.10 -14.13 -5.25
C ASP A 195 17.13 -13.01 -5.48
N VAL A 196 18.12 -12.92 -4.59
CA VAL A 196 19.11 -11.83 -4.56
C VAL A 196 20.51 -12.27 -5.02
N SER A 197 21.17 -11.39 -5.76
CA SER A 197 22.60 -11.53 -6.10
C SER A 197 23.52 -11.12 -4.95
N ASP A 198 24.79 -11.54 -5.01
CA ASP A 198 25.81 -11.14 -4.04
C ASP A 198 26.05 -9.62 -4.02
N GLN A 199 25.84 -8.96 -5.16
CA GLN A 199 25.92 -7.51 -5.25
C GLN A 199 24.76 -6.84 -4.51
N GLN A 200 23.53 -7.34 -4.67
CA GLN A 200 22.37 -6.84 -3.90
C GLN A 200 22.56 -7.03 -2.40
N LEU A 201 23.12 -8.17 -1.97
CA LEU A 201 23.49 -8.41 -0.56
C LEU A 201 24.47 -7.36 -0.04
N ARG A 202 25.54 -7.06 -0.79
CA ARG A 202 26.51 -6.01 -0.42
C ARG A 202 25.87 -4.62 -0.34
N HIS A 203 24.95 -4.29 -1.26
CA HIS A 203 24.24 -3.01 -1.25
C HIS A 203 23.31 -2.89 -0.04
N LEU A 204 22.62 -3.97 0.36
CA LEU A 204 21.81 -4.00 1.59
C LEU A 204 22.66 -3.78 2.84
N GLN A 205 23.84 -4.42 2.92
CA GLN A 205 24.78 -4.20 4.03
C GLN A 205 25.32 -2.76 4.06
N LEU A 206 25.54 -2.15 2.90
CA LEU A 206 25.93 -0.75 2.82
C LEU A 206 24.78 0.18 3.26
N ALA A 207 23.55 -0.10 2.83
CA ALA A 207 22.36 0.64 3.21
C ALA A 207 22.12 0.60 4.73
N SER A 208 22.27 -0.57 5.34
CA SER A 208 22.21 -0.76 6.80
C SER A 208 23.20 0.15 7.53
N ARG A 209 24.48 0.13 7.11
CA ARG A 209 25.53 1.00 7.67
C ARG A 209 25.23 2.49 7.50
N PHE A 210 24.69 2.91 6.36
CA PHE A 210 24.28 4.30 6.16
C PHE A 210 23.11 4.71 7.06
N GLY A 211 22.12 3.83 7.26
CA GLY A 211 21.05 4.05 8.23
C GLY A 211 21.60 4.23 9.63
N ALA A 212 22.44 3.31 10.09
CA ALA A 212 23.09 3.38 11.39
C ALA A 212 23.89 4.68 11.58
N ALA A 213 24.74 5.01 10.60
CA ALA A 213 25.57 6.21 10.61
C ALA A 213 24.74 7.50 10.58
N THR A 214 23.59 7.51 9.89
CA THR A 214 22.65 8.64 9.88
C THR A 214 22.20 8.97 11.30
N PHE A 215 21.67 7.99 12.02
CA PHE A 215 21.16 8.19 13.39
C PHE A 215 22.29 8.43 14.40
N GLN A 216 23.47 7.84 14.19
CA GLN A 216 24.64 8.15 15.00
C GLN A 216 25.09 9.60 14.84
N THR A 217 25.12 10.11 13.61
CA THR A 217 25.53 11.49 13.27
C THR A 217 24.52 12.49 13.83
N SER A 218 23.23 12.30 13.57
CA SER A 218 22.16 13.14 14.10
C SER A 218 22.15 13.21 15.62
N ARG A 219 22.42 12.08 16.29
CA ARG A 219 22.55 12.06 17.76
C ARG A 219 23.77 12.84 18.26
N ALA A 220 24.91 12.73 17.57
CA ALA A 220 26.12 13.46 17.93
C ALA A 220 25.96 14.98 17.75
N GLU A 221 25.21 15.39 16.72
CA GLU A 221 24.90 16.78 16.42
C GLU A 221 23.73 17.33 17.27
N GLY A 222 22.90 16.45 17.84
CA GLY A 222 21.66 16.83 18.51
C GLY A 222 20.59 17.35 17.55
N VAL A 223 20.70 17.06 16.25
CA VAL A 223 19.82 17.56 15.19
C VAL A 223 19.05 16.40 14.56
N TYR A 224 17.73 16.45 14.70
CA TYR A 224 16.80 15.53 14.04
C TYR A 224 15.95 16.32 13.04
N ASP A 225 15.95 15.83 11.80
CA ASP A 225 15.13 16.35 10.70
C ASP A 225 14.09 15.30 10.31
N SER A 226 12.84 15.71 10.12
CA SER A 226 11.74 14.79 9.80
C SER A 226 11.92 14.09 8.44
N HIS A 227 12.60 14.70 7.47
CA HIS A 227 12.78 14.13 6.12
C HIS A 227 13.87 13.04 6.09
N TYR A 228 14.93 13.20 6.87
CA TYR A 228 16.11 12.33 6.81
C TYR A 228 16.26 11.43 8.03
N THR A 229 15.66 11.81 9.17
CA THR A 229 15.69 11.06 10.43
C THR A 229 14.31 10.84 11.06
N GLY A 230 13.22 11.17 10.35
CA GLY A 230 11.86 10.91 10.83
C GLY A 230 11.53 9.42 10.98
N ALA A 231 10.35 9.14 11.54
CA ALA A 231 9.90 7.79 11.87
C ALA A 231 10.01 6.78 10.72
N THR A 232 9.63 7.15 9.49
CA THR A 232 9.77 6.29 8.30
C THR A 232 11.22 5.95 7.98
N ARG A 233 12.13 6.92 8.13
CA ARG A 233 13.58 6.70 7.91
C ARG A 233 14.18 5.81 8.98
N TRP A 234 13.72 5.97 10.23
CA TRP A 234 14.10 5.08 11.32
C TRP A 234 13.63 3.64 11.06
N LEU A 235 12.36 3.44 10.68
CA LEU A 235 11.85 2.11 10.36
C LEU A 235 12.60 1.47 9.20
N THR A 236 12.92 2.23 8.15
CA THR A 236 13.73 1.76 7.02
C THR A 236 15.10 1.28 7.49
N ALA A 237 15.79 2.07 8.32
CA ALA A 237 17.10 1.70 8.86
C ALA A 237 17.00 0.43 9.74
N VAL A 238 16.00 0.34 10.61
CA VAL A 238 15.76 -0.85 11.44
C VAL A 238 15.52 -2.08 10.57
N ASN A 239 14.68 -1.97 9.54
CA ASN A 239 14.40 -3.08 8.63
C ASN A 239 15.66 -3.56 7.92
N LEU A 240 16.49 -2.65 7.39
CA LEU A 240 17.77 -3.02 6.76
C LEU A 240 18.71 -3.75 7.74
N THR A 241 18.78 -3.27 8.98
CA THR A 241 19.57 -3.92 10.03
C THR A 241 19.03 -5.30 10.38
N LEU A 242 17.71 -5.46 10.49
CA LEU A 242 17.07 -6.75 10.72
C LEU A 242 17.15 -7.68 9.50
N ILE A 243 17.29 -7.17 8.28
CA ILE A 243 17.52 -7.98 7.08
C ILE A 243 18.98 -8.46 7.02
N THR A 244 19.93 -7.59 7.34
CA THR A 244 21.37 -7.90 7.24
C THR A 244 21.91 -8.63 8.46
N GLY A 245 21.33 -8.41 9.64
CA GLY A 245 21.73 -9.05 10.90
C GLY A 245 22.96 -8.43 11.56
N VAL A 246 23.44 -7.28 11.07
CA VAL A 246 24.63 -6.61 11.62
C VAL A 246 24.25 -5.92 12.93
N ARG A 247 24.73 -6.46 14.06
CA ARG A 247 24.34 -5.98 15.38
C ARG A 247 24.86 -4.58 15.69
N GLU A 248 26.03 -4.24 15.16
CA GLU A 248 26.66 -2.93 15.30
C GLU A 248 25.76 -1.84 14.73
N ASP A 249 25.15 -2.10 13.57
CA ASP A 249 24.24 -1.17 12.88
C ASP A 249 22.92 -0.96 13.65
N LEU A 250 22.52 -1.91 14.51
CA LEU A 250 21.29 -1.80 15.32
C LEU A 250 21.44 -0.82 16.48
N THR A 251 22.66 -0.71 17.01
CA THR A 251 22.97 0.04 18.23
C THR A 251 22.51 1.49 18.20
N PRO A 252 22.84 2.32 17.19
CA PRO A 252 22.36 3.71 17.14
C PRO A 252 20.82 3.82 17.02
N LEU A 253 20.17 2.84 16.39
CA LEU A 253 18.72 2.84 16.15
C LEU A 253 17.92 2.57 17.42
N VAL A 254 18.37 1.62 18.26
CA VAL A 254 17.73 1.34 19.56
C VAL A 254 18.02 2.41 20.61
N LEU A 255 19.11 3.16 20.45
CA LEU A 255 19.45 4.31 21.31
C LEU A 255 18.76 5.61 20.88
N THR A 256 18.08 5.62 19.73
CA THR A 256 17.31 6.79 19.27
C THR A 256 16.12 7.00 20.20
N ASP A 257 15.91 8.25 20.64
CA ASP A 257 14.70 8.66 21.34
C ASP A 257 13.59 8.88 20.31
N LEU A 258 12.60 7.98 20.30
CA LEU A 258 11.50 8.03 19.34
C LEU A 258 10.64 9.30 19.48
N SER A 259 10.68 10.01 20.61
CA SER A 259 9.94 11.27 20.77
C SER A 259 10.48 12.39 19.88
N LEU A 260 11.76 12.34 19.52
CA LEU A 260 12.42 13.33 18.66
C LEU A 260 12.11 13.14 17.17
N ILE A 261 11.59 11.97 16.80
CA ILE A 261 11.32 11.60 15.40
C ILE A 261 9.86 11.23 15.16
N ALA A 262 9.01 11.37 16.18
CA ALA A 262 7.58 11.12 16.09
C ALA A 262 6.93 12.14 15.15
N ASP A 263 6.17 11.64 14.18
CA ASP A 263 5.53 12.41 13.11
C ASP A 263 4.00 12.55 13.32
N GLY A 264 3.47 12.04 14.44
CA GLY A 264 2.04 11.98 14.69
C GLY A 264 1.30 10.97 13.81
N SER A 265 2.01 10.15 13.04
CA SER A 265 1.42 9.13 12.18
C SER A 265 0.61 8.12 13.00
N VAL A 266 -0.44 7.59 12.37
CA VAL A 266 -1.23 6.47 12.89
C VAL A 266 -0.37 5.25 13.21
N PHE A 267 0.83 5.15 12.62
CA PHE A 267 1.80 4.06 12.84
C PHE A 267 2.82 4.34 13.97
N THR A 268 2.78 5.50 14.62
CA THR A 268 3.66 5.82 15.76
C THR A 268 3.65 4.73 16.85
N PRO A 269 2.50 4.14 17.23
CA PRO A 269 2.49 3.06 18.22
C PRO A 269 3.22 1.80 17.74
N TYR A 270 3.17 1.47 16.44
CA TYR A 270 3.90 0.34 15.87
C TYR A 270 5.41 0.54 15.98
N HIS A 271 5.91 1.72 15.61
CA HIS A 271 7.33 2.05 15.74
C HIS A 271 7.82 1.92 17.20
N ARG A 272 6.98 2.37 18.15
CA ARG A 272 7.28 2.23 19.58
C ARG A 272 7.30 0.76 20.02
N ALA A 273 6.30 -0.03 19.61
CA ALA A 273 6.26 -1.46 19.95
C ALA A 273 7.50 -2.21 19.42
N LEU A 274 7.92 -1.93 18.18
CA LEU A 274 9.12 -2.50 17.60
C LEU A 274 10.38 -2.07 18.36
N HIS A 275 10.50 -0.79 18.71
CA HIS A 275 11.65 -0.27 19.48
C HIS A 275 11.74 -0.87 20.88
N ASP A 276 10.63 -0.92 21.61
CA ASP A 276 10.55 -1.53 22.94
C ASP A 276 10.93 -3.02 22.87
N TYR A 277 10.42 -3.74 21.86
CA TYR A 277 10.76 -5.14 21.60
C TYR A 277 12.27 -5.33 21.36
N LEU A 278 12.87 -4.53 20.48
CA LEU A 278 14.31 -4.63 20.15
C LEU A 278 15.21 -4.25 21.32
N ARG A 279 14.71 -3.46 22.28
CA ARG A 279 15.40 -3.13 23.54
C ARG A 279 15.18 -4.15 24.65
N ALA A 280 14.46 -5.24 24.37
CA ALA A 280 14.02 -6.20 25.38
C ALA A 280 13.26 -5.55 26.55
N GLN A 281 12.47 -4.50 26.24
CA GLN A 281 11.53 -3.87 27.17
C GLN A 281 10.12 -4.43 26.95
N ASP A 282 9.19 -4.10 27.84
CA ASP A 282 7.80 -4.51 27.68
C ASP A 282 7.14 -3.76 26.51
N ALA A 283 7.02 -4.44 25.38
CA ALA A 283 6.41 -3.91 24.17
C ALA A 283 4.87 -3.97 24.18
N ARG A 284 4.25 -4.75 25.08
CA ARG A 284 2.79 -5.02 25.06
C ARG A 284 1.95 -3.74 25.10
N PRO A 285 2.22 -2.74 25.97
CA PRO A 285 1.40 -1.53 26.00
C PRO A 285 1.45 -0.72 24.68
N ALA A 286 2.59 -0.71 23.99
CA ALA A 286 2.71 -0.07 22.69
C ALA A 286 2.08 -0.90 21.58
N MET A 287 2.22 -2.23 21.66
CA MET A 287 1.63 -3.19 20.74
C MET A 287 0.11 -3.12 20.75
N ASP A 288 -0.54 -3.11 21.92
CA ASP A 288 -2.00 -3.01 22.03
C ASP A 288 -2.53 -1.74 21.35
N ARG A 289 -1.81 -0.61 21.51
CA ARG A 289 -2.14 0.63 20.78
C ARG A 289 -1.91 0.50 19.29
N ALA A 290 -0.87 -0.21 18.85
CA ALA A 290 -0.59 -0.46 17.44
C ALA A 290 -1.69 -1.30 16.79
N LEU A 291 -2.21 -2.30 17.49
CA LEU A 291 -3.30 -3.17 17.03
C LEU A 291 -4.61 -2.39 16.86
N VAL A 292 -4.95 -1.49 17.80
CA VAL A 292 -6.10 -0.59 17.62
C VAL A 292 -5.95 0.29 16.37
N ARG A 293 -4.75 0.83 16.13
CA ARG A 293 -4.49 1.65 14.93
C ARG A 293 -4.42 0.84 13.64
N TYR A 294 -4.02 -0.43 13.72
CA TYR A 294 -4.04 -1.36 12.61
C TYR A 294 -5.47 -1.53 12.08
N ASP A 295 -6.44 -1.80 12.96
CA ASP A 295 -7.84 -1.95 12.57
C ASP A 295 -8.43 -0.65 11.98
N ASP A 296 -8.06 0.51 12.53
CA ASP A 296 -8.43 1.82 11.96
C ASP A 296 -7.87 2.00 10.54
N ALA A 297 -6.60 1.67 10.33
CA ALA A 297 -5.93 1.82 9.04
C ALA A 297 -6.51 0.87 7.97
N VAL A 298 -6.77 -0.39 8.31
CA VAL A 298 -7.43 -1.35 7.42
C VAL A 298 -8.81 -0.83 7.00
N ARG A 299 -9.61 -0.30 7.94
CA ARG A 299 -10.93 0.27 7.64
C ARG A 299 -10.86 1.50 6.73
N GLN A 300 -9.76 2.24 6.77
CA GLN A 300 -9.50 3.40 5.92
C GLN A 300 -8.87 3.02 4.56
N GLY A 301 -8.59 1.73 4.31
CA GLY A 301 -7.97 1.26 3.07
C GLY A 301 -6.48 1.57 2.95
N LEU A 302 -5.83 1.92 4.07
CA LEU A 302 -4.37 2.08 4.16
C LEU A 302 -3.70 0.72 4.27
N LEU A 303 -2.44 0.60 3.85
CA LEU A 303 -1.60 -0.56 4.17
C LEU A 303 -0.98 -0.34 5.55
N PRO A 304 -1.47 -1.02 6.62
CA PRO A 304 -0.81 -0.92 7.91
C PRO A 304 0.51 -1.69 7.91
N PRO A 305 1.47 -1.33 8.78
CA PRO A 305 2.60 -2.20 9.08
C PRO A 305 2.09 -3.53 9.67
N PRO A 306 2.88 -4.62 9.59
CA PRO A 306 2.45 -5.97 9.94
C PRO A 306 2.39 -6.17 11.48
N ALA A 307 1.50 -5.43 12.16
CA ALA A 307 1.36 -5.40 13.62
C ALA A 307 0.99 -6.78 14.19
N ILE A 308 0.10 -7.53 13.53
CA ILE A 308 -0.26 -8.88 13.94
C ILE A 308 0.98 -9.80 13.89
N LEU A 309 1.81 -9.69 12.85
CA LEU A 309 3.05 -10.47 12.72
C LEU A 309 4.05 -10.13 13.84
N LEU A 310 4.26 -8.84 14.12
CA LEU A 310 5.14 -8.39 15.20
C LEU A 310 4.61 -8.84 16.58
N SER A 311 3.30 -8.87 16.79
CA SER A 311 2.72 -9.35 18.06
C SER A 311 3.09 -10.81 18.37
N GLN A 312 3.25 -11.66 17.35
CA GLN A 312 3.69 -13.05 17.54
C GLN A 312 5.16 -13.15 17.94
N LEU A 313 6.00 -12.22 17.46
CA LEU A 313 7.39 -12.09 17.93
C LEU A 313 7.47 -11.63 19.39
N VAL A 314 6.56 -10.74 19.81
CA VAL A 314 6.44 -10.29 21.21
C VAL A 314 5.99 -11.43 22.13
N GLU A 315 5.02 -12.23 21.69
CA GLU A 315 4.54 -13.40 22.45
C GLU A 315 5.55 -14.56 22.43
N GLY A 316 6.37 -14.66 21.38
CA GLY A 316 7.32 -15.75 21.22
C GLY A 316 6.70 -17.01 20.60
N ASP A 317 5.61 -16.86 19.83
CA ASP A 317 4.86 -17.97 19.25
C ASP A 317 5.22 -18.18 17.77
N GLU A 318 6.10 -19.16 17.51
CA GLU A 318 6.58 -19.48 16.16
C GLU A 318 5.46 -19.96 15.22
N GLU A 319 4.51 -20.75 15.72
CA GLU A 319 3.45 -21.30 14.87
C GLU A 319 2.49 -20.20 14.45
N SER A 320 2.07 -19.36 15.41
CA SER A 320 1.24 -18.19 15.12
C SER A 320 1.99 -17.18 14.24
N PHE A 321 3.31 -17.03 14.39
CA PHE A 321 4.10 -16.18 13.49
C PHE A 321 4.00 -16.62 12.03
N ASN A 322 4.11 -17.93 11.75
CA ASN A 322 3.97 -18.45 10.40
C ASN A 322 2.56 -18.23 9.82
N LEU A 323 1.51 -18.38 10.63
CA LEU A 323 0.13 -18.08 10.22
C LEU A 323 -0.07 -16.58 9.93
N ALA A 324 0.41 -15.72 10.82
CA ALA A 324 0.35 -14.27 10.64
C ALA A 324 1.20 -13.78 9.45
N LEU A 325 2.28 -14.51 9.11
CA LEU A 325 3.12 -14.21 7.96
C LEU A 325 2.38 -14.44 6.65
N LEU A 326 1.60 -15.52 6.55
CA LEU A 326 0.72 -15.76 5.40
C LEU A 326 -0.26 -14.60 5.20
N ASP A 327 -0.95 -14.20 6.28
CA ASP A 327 -1.91 -13.10 6.25
C ASP A 327 -1.24 -11.77 5.89
N ALA A 328 -0.06 -11.49 6.41
CA ALA A 328 0.68 -10.26 6.12
C ALA A 328 1.13 -10.19 4.65
N LEU A 329 1.61 -11.31 4.09
CA LEU A 329 1.99 -11.39 2.67
C LEU A 329 0.79 -11.26 1.75
N GLU A 330 -0.34 -11.90 2.08
CA GLU A 330 -1.59 -11.77 1.32
C GLU A 330 -2.15 -10.34 1.40
N THR A 331 -2.12 -9.71 2.58
CA THR A 331 -2.53 -8.30 2.77
C THR A 331 -1.67 -7.37 1.92
N HIS A 332 -0.35 -7.56 1.93
CA HIS A 332 0.58 -6.80 1.10
C HIS A 332 0.28 -6.99 -0.39
N ARG A 333 0.15 -8.24 -0.84
CA ARG A 333 -0.23 -8.59 -2.21
C ARG A 333 -1.51 -7.87 -2.63
N ASP A 334 -2.56 -7.99 -1.84
CA ASP A 334 -3.89 -7.50 -2.20
C ASP A 334 -3.95 -5.97 -2.21
N HIS A 335 -3.16 -5.31 -1.36
CA HIS A 335 -3.03 -3.84 -1.39
C HIS A 335 -2.47 -3.33 -2.72
N TYR A 336 -1.42 -3.96 -3.23
CA TYR A 336 -0.72 -3.54 -4.44
C TYR A 336 -1.39 -4.05 -5.74
N ARG A 337 -2.38 -4.95 -5.65
CA ARG A 337 -3.20 -5.36 -6.81
C ARG A 337 -4.19 -4.30 -7.28
N VAL A 338 -4.36 -3.21 -6.54
CA VAL A 338 -5.38 -2.19 -6.82
C VAL A 338 -4.81 -1.09 -7.71
N ALA A 339 -5.42 -0.89 -8.87
CA ALA A 339 -5.15 0.22 -9.79
C ALA A 339 -3.66 0.36 -10.14
N ASP A 340 -3.11 1.56 -10.03
CA ASP A 340 -1.74 1.95 -10.34
C ASP A 340 -0.74 1.60 -9.24
N ARG A 341 -1.21 1.09 -8.08
CA ARG A 341 -0.30 0.70 -6.98
C ARG A 341 0.67 -0.40 -7.40
N ALA A 342 0.31 -1.23 -8.37
CA ALA A 342 1.20 -2.27 -8.90
C ALA A 342 2.49 -1.69 -9.51
N ASP A 343 2.50 -0.42 -9.93
CA ASP A 343 3.69 0.26 -10.45
C ASP A 343 4.64 0.73 -9.33
N ASP A 344 4.23 0.68 -8.06
CA ASP A 344 5.07 1.05 -6.93
C ASP A 344 6.17 -0.01 -6.70
N PRO A 345 7.44 0.36 -6.55
CA PRO A 345 8.53 -0.59 -6.27
C PRO A 345 8.29 -1.45 -5.03
N ASP A 346 7.58 -0.95 -4.03
CA ASP A 346 7.27 -1.69 -2.81
C ASP A 346 6.27 -2.83 -3.09
N ALA A 347 5.57 -2.83 -4.23
CA ALA A 347 4.72 -3.94 -4.66
C ALA A 347 5.49 -5.26 -4.88
N ALA A 348 6.81 -5.17 -5.09
CA ALA A 348 7.64 -6.35 -5.28
C ALA A 348 8.09 -6.98 -3.97
N ILE A 349 8.25 -6.18 -2.91
CA ILE A 349 8.79 -6.64 -1.63
C ILE A 349 8.43 -5.69 -0.49
N SER A 350 7.91 -6.25 0.62
CA SER A 350 7.77 -5.52 1.87
C SER A 350 9.04 -5.64 2.71
N LEU A 351 9.75 -4.54 2.91
CA LEU A 351 10.93 -4.52 3.79
C LEU A 351 10.61 -4.91 5.23
N ASP A 352 9.43 -4.53 5.74
CA ASP A 352 9.04 -4.78 7.13
C ASP A 352 8.73 -6.27 7.35
N ILE A 353 7.92 -6.87 6.48
CA ILE A 353 7.64 -8.32 6.54
C ILE A 353 8.93 -9.13 6.40
N LEU A 354 9.79 -8.77 5.43
CA LEU A 354 11.08 -9.42 5.23
C LEU A 354 11.99 -9.27 6.46
N ALA A 355 12.07 -8.07 7.05
CA ALA A 355 12.88 -7.79 8.23
C ALA A 355 12.45 -8.62 9.45
N LEU A 356 11.15 -8.67 9.75
CA LEU A 356 10.62 -9.48 10.83
C LEU A 356 10.86 -10.97 10.59
N ASN A 357 10.76 -11.42 9.34
CA ASN A 357 11.05 -12.80 8.96
C ASN A 357 12.53 -13.16 9.15
N CYS A 358 13.45 -12.34 8.64
CA CYS A 358 14.90 -12.52 8.87
C CYS A 358 15.25 -12.51 10.36
N HIS A 359 14.61 -11.63 11.14
CA HIS A 359 14.79 -11.61 12.60
C HIS A 359 14.30 -12.90 13.28
N ALA A 360 13.12 -13.41 12.90
CA ALA A 360 12.61 -14.69 13.38
C ALA A 360 13.58 -15.85 13.05
N ARG A 361 14.11 -15.90 11.81
CA ARG A 361 15.11 -16.89 11.40
C ARG A 361 16.36 -16.86 12.28
N ARG A 362 16.88 -15.68 12.61
CA ARG A 362 18.07 -15.55 13.48
C ARG A 362 17.81 -16.00 14.91
N ARG A 363 16.56 -15.92 15.39
CA ARG A 363 16.13 -16.51 16.66
C ARG A 363 16.00 -18.05 16.62
N GLY A 364 16.23 -18.67 15.46
CA GLY A 364 16.15 -20.12 15.29
C GLY A 364 14.77 -20.62 14.84
N TRP A 365 13.83 -19.73 14.50
CA TRP A 365 12.48 -20.14 14.11
C TRP A 365 12.47 -20.75 12.70
N ALA A 366 11.66 -21.79 12.50
CA ALA A 366 11.44 -22.36 11.18
C ALA A 366 10.39 -21.55 10.43
N VAL A 367 10.80 -20.92 9.32
CA VAL A 367 9.87 -20.26 8.40
C VAL A 367 9.37 -21.30 7.41
N ARG A 368 8.08 -21.62 7.52
CA ARG A 368 7.36 -22.61 6.71
C ARG A 368 6.50 -21.94 5.63
N VAL A 369 6.92 -20.75 5.20
CA VAL A 369 6.23 -19.99 4.15
C VAL A 369 7.21 -19.71 3.02
N SER A 370 6.82 -20.03 1.79
CA SER A 370 7.57 -19.74 0.58
C SER A 370 6.89 -18.62 -0.19
N SER A 371 7.63 -17.60 -0.61
CA SER A 371 7.07 -16.52 -1.40
C SER A 371 8.16 -15.75 -2.16
N PRO A 372 7.88 -15.24 -3.38
CA PRO A 372 8.77 -14.27 -4.05
C PRO A 372 9.02 -12.98 -3.26
N TYR A 373 8.16 -12.66 -2.28
CA TYR A 373 8.35 -11.56 -1.33
C TYR A 373 9.43 -11.86 -0.28
N LEU A 374 9.88 -13.11 -0.16
CA LEU A 374 10.85 -13.59 0.82
C LEU A 374 12.04 -14.26 0.11
N PRO A 375 13.00 -13.49 -0.42
CA PRO A 375 14.13 -14.03 -1.17
C PRO A 375 14.91 -15.11 -0.39
N PRO A 376 15.05 -16.34 -0.92
CA PRO A 376 15.65 -17.46 -0.20
C PRO A 376 17.05 -17.16 0.35
N ARG A 377 17.93 -16.53 -0.43
CA ARG A 377 19.30 -16.24 0.02
C ARG A 377 19.37 -15.27 1.19
N LEU A 378 18.39 -14.37 1.33
CA LEU A 378 18.30 -13.50 2.51
C LEU A 378 17.88 -14.29 3.75
N LEU A 379 16.94 -15.22 3.61
CA LEU A 379 16.49 -16.09 4.71
C LEU A 379 17.55 -17.09 5.14
N GLU A 380 18.37 -17.57 4.19
CA GLU A 380 19.53 -18.43 4.44
C GLU A 380 20.64 -17.68 5.18
N ALA A 381 20.97 -16.46 4.74
CA ALA A 381 21.94 -15.61 5.43
C ALA A 381 21.49 -15.22 6.85
N ALA A 382 20.19 -15.29 7.13
CA ALA A 382 19.60 -15.02 8.45
C ALA A 382 19.46 -16.27 9.34
N GLN A 383 20.03 -17.42 8.98
CA GLN A 383 19.97 -18.61 9.84
C GLN A 383 20.82 -18.43 11.10
N SER A 384 20.31 -18.93 12.23
CA SER A 384 21.09 -19.06 13.47
C SER A 384 22.18 -20.12 13.27
N PHE A 385 23.41 -19.83 13.71
CA PHE A 385 24.54 -20.77 13.64
C PHE A 385 24.38 -21.95 14.58
#